data_AF-A0AAF5DPE7-F1
#
_entry.id   AF-A0AAF5DPE7-F1
#
_cell.length_a   1.000
_cell.length_b   1.000
_cell.length_c   1.000
_cell.angle_alpha   90.00
_cell.angle_beta   90.00
_cell.angle_gamma   90.00
#
_symmetry.space_group_name_H-M   'P 1'
#
loop_
_entity.id
_entity.type
_entity.pdbx_description
1 polymer ?
#
loop_
_entity_poly.entity_id
_entity_poly.type
_entity_poly.pdbx_seq_one_letter_code
_entity_poly.pdbx_strand_id
1 'polypeptide(L)'
;MVFKSLIVENYHRDKHILLSWINETIIFYKNVTDFDDVYKYDIVECLLPCLYNHLLKTEKEYISKKWKQECGIAKCYQLDRVMYFTLKKIIILSVLFSVFSVNMEDLLKWLKKK
;
A
#
# COMPACT_ATOMS: atom_id res chain seq x y z
N MET A 1 -18.03 -13.72 6.17
CA MET A 1 -18.78 -12.44 6.11
C MET A 1 -18.09 -11.55 5.09
N VAL A 2 -18.75 -11.25 3.97
CA VAL A 2 -18.23 -10.33 2.95
C VAL A 2 -18.71 -8.94 3.34
N PHE A 3 -17.82 -8.11 3.89
CA PHE A 3 -18.07 -6.67 3.99
C PHE A 3 -18.10 -6.12 2.56
N LYS A 4 -19.30 -5.99 1.97
CA LYS A 4 -19.49 -5.02 0.91
C LYS A 4 -19.25 -3.66 1.57
N SER A 5 -18.07 -3.09 1.31
CA SER A 5 -17.79 -1.69 1.60
C SER A 5 -19.02 -0.91 1.20
N LEU A 6 -19.62 -0.23 2.18
CA LEU A 6 -20.64 0.76 1.91
C LEU A 6 -20.09 1.61 0.77
N ILE A 7 -20.76 1.46 -0.37
CA ILE A 7 -20.89 2.50 -1.34
C ILE A 7 -21.55 3.62 -0.54
N VAL A 8 -20.72 4.46 0.09
CA VAL A 8 -21.06 5.82 0.50
C VAL A 8 -21.18 6.60 -0.81
N GLU A 9 -22.12 6.17 -1.66
CA GLU A 9 -22.67 6.97 -2.73
C GLU A 9 -23.33 8.13 -2.02
N ASN A 10 -22.67 9.28 -1.99
CA ASN A 10 -23.16 10.56 -2.50
C ASN A 10 -24.62 10.99 -2.19
N TYR A 11 -25.36 10.36 -1.27
CA TYR A 11 -26.82 10.53 -1.12
C TYR A 11 -27.25 11.57 -0.09
N HIS A 12 -26.31 12.29 0.55
CA HIS A 12 -26.63 13.44 1.40
C HIS A 12 -25.71 14.63 1.13
N ARG A 13 -25.55 15.00 -0.15
CA ARG A 13 -24.89 16.25 -0.55
C ARG A 13 -25.79 17.49 -0.37
N ASP A 14 -26.86 17.37 0.42
CA ASP A 14 -27.76 18.45 0.79
C ASP A 14 -27.41 19.00 2.19
N LYS A 15 -26.69 20.13 2.19
CA LYS A 15 -26.74 21.21 3.21
C LYS A 15 -26.65 20.86 4.71
N HIS A 16 -25.73 20.00 5.13
CA HIS A 16 -25.25 20.06 6.52
C HIS A 16 -23.94 20.83 6.60
N ILE A 17 -24.02 22.08 7.11
CA ILE A 17 -22.85 22.80 7.62
C ILE A 17 -22.39 22.00 8.84
N LEU A 18 -21.32 21.20 8.67
CA LEU A 18 -20.57 20.66 9.81
C LEU A 18 -19.96 21.85 10.54
N LEU A 19 -20.54 22.21 11.69
CA LEU A 19 -20.00 23.27 12.51
C LEU A 19 -18.60 22.86 12.99
N SER A 20 -17.64 23.77 12.88
CA SER A 20 -16.22 23.53 13.18
C SER A 20 -15.92 23.08 14.62
N TRP A 21 -16.90 23.16 15.51
CA TRP A 21 -16.80 22.72 16.90
C TRP A 21 -17.29 21.28 17.13
N ILE A 22 -17.89 20.63 16.13
CA ILE A 22 -18.30 19.22 16.23
C ILE A 22 -17.06 18.35 15.99
N ASN A 23 -16.27 18.15 17.05
CA ASN A 23 -15.10 17.26 17.06
C ASN A 23 -15.48 15.78 17.22
N GLU A 24 -16.77 15.47 17.32
CA GLU A 24 -17.28 14.15 17.59
C GLU A 24 -17.58 13.41 16.28
N THR A 25 -17.06 12.20 16.14
CA THR A 25 -17.41 11.30 15.05
C THR A 25 -18.45 10.31 15.56
N ILE A 26 -19.63 10.31 14.94
CA ILE A 26 -20.70 9.36 15.24
C ILE A 26 -20.93 8.52 13.99
N ILE A 27 -20.81 7.20 14.13
CA ILE A 27 -21.09 6.25 13.04
C ILE A 27 -22.49 5.69 13.25
N PHE A 28 -23.28 5.68 12.18
CA PHE A 28 -24.59 5.04 12.16
C PHE A 28 -24.58 3.88 11.16
N TYR A 29 -25.35 2.84 11.45
CA TYR A 29 -25.59 1.74 10.52
C TYR A 29 -27.09 1.47 10.39
N LYS A 30 -27.50 1.11 9.18
CA LYS A 30 -28.87 0.68 8.87
C LYS A 30 -28.79 -0.71 8.27
N ASN A 31 -29.37 -1.67 8.96
CA ASN A 31 -29.37 -3.09 8.57
C ASN A 31 -30.71 -3.57 8.02
N VAL A 32 -31.76 -2.74 8.09
CA VAL A 32 -33.09 -3.05 7.55
C VAL A 32 -33.53 -1.93 6.62
N THR A 33 -33.98 -2.26 5.42
CA THR A 33 -34.40 -1.28 4.40
C THR A 33 -35.72 -0.59 4.77
N ASP A 34 -36.63 -1.35 5.38
CA ASP A 34 -38.05 -0.98 5.51
C ASP A 34 -38.38 -0.31 6.86
N PHE A 35 -37.37 -0.05 7.69
CA PHE A 35 -37.50 0.67 8.95
C PHE A 35 -36.79 2.02 8.83
N ASP A 36 -37.38 3.07 9.40
CA ASP A 36 -36.79 4.41 9.38
C ASP A 36 -35.61 4.56 10.36
N ASP A 37 -35.53 3.67 11.34
CA ASP A 37 -34.52 3.72 12.39
C ASP A 37 -33.10 3.50 11.87
N VAL A 38 -32.18 4.31 12.40
CA VAL A 38 -30.74 4.15 12.24
C VAL A 38 -30.13 3.83 13.60
N TYR A 39 -29.23 2.85 13.63
CA TYR A 39 -28.60 2.42 14.86
C TYR A 39 -27.23 3.07 14.99
N LYS A 40 -26.91 3.57 16.18
CA LYS A 40 -25.58 4.08 16.47
C LYS A 40 -24.60 2.91 16.58
N TYR A 41 -23.47 3.02 15.89
CA TYR A 41 -22.37 2.07 15.99
C TYR A 41 -21.34 2.58 17.01
N ASP A 42 -21.17 1.82 18.09
CA ASP A 42 -20.14 2.11 19.09
C ASP A 42 -18.79 1.55 18.63
N ILE A 43 -17.81 2.43 18.43
CA ILE A 43 -16.46 2.05 18.01
C ILE A 43 -15.72 1.52 19.24
N VAL A 44 -15.29 0.26 19.17
CA VAL A 44 -14.49 -0.38 20.22
C VAL A 44 -13.25 0.48 20.51
N GLU A 45 -13.00 0.75 21.80
CA GLU A 45 -11.90 1.59 22.31
C GLU A 45 -11.96 3.09 21.99
N CYS A 46 -13.03 3.59 21.35
CA CYS A 46 -13.28 5.03 21.28
C CYS A 46 -14.32 5.45 22.33
N LEU A 47 -13.87 6.07 23.43
CA LEU A 47 -14.76 6.61 24.46
C LEU A 47 -15.74 7.62 23.85
N LEU A 48 -17.01 7.53 24.22
CA LEU A 48 -18.03 8.49 23.80
C LEU A 48 -17.91 9.80 24.61
N PRO A 49 -17.95 10.98 23.96
CA PRO A 49 -18.03 11.16 22.51
C PRO A 49 -16.69 10.84 21.81
N CYS A 50 -16.76 10.10 20.70
CA CYS A 50 -15.57 9.69 19.97
C CYS A 50 -14.96 10.89 19.24
N LEU A 51 -13.96 11.50 19.85
CA LEU A 51 -13.26 12.63 19.24
C LEU A 51 -12.46 12.17 18.01
N TYR A 52 -12.40 13.02 16.98
CA TYR A 52 -11.67 12.72 15.73
C TYR A 52 -10.23 12.24 15.96
N ASN A 53 -9.50 12.84 16.90
CA ASN A 53 -8.12 12.43 17.22
C ASN A 53 -8.04 11.02 17.85
N HIS A 54 -9.04 10.64 18.63
CA HIS A 54 -9.13 9.29 19.21
C HIS A 54 -9.48 8.28 18.12
N LEU A 55 -10.42 8.61 17.23
CA LEU A 55 -10.73 7.80 16.06
C LEU A 55 -9.48 7.51 15.22
N LEU A 56 -8.71 8.54 14.88
CA LEU A 56 -7.46 8.41 14.11
C LEU A 56 -6.40 7.57 14.86
N LYS A 57 -6.43 7.54 16.18
CA LYS A 57 -5.54 6.71 16.99
C LYS A 57 -5.97 5.24 16.91
N THR A 58 -7.24 4.96 17.15
CA THR A 58 -7.83 3.62 17.05
C THR A 58 -7.69 3.06 15.63
N GLU A 59 -7.93 3.86 14.60
CA GLU A 59 -7.77 3.48 13.19
C GLU A 59 -6.36 2.96 12.89
N LYS A 60 -5.32 3.58 13.46
CA LYS A 60 -3.92 3.16 13.24
C LYS A 60 -3.59 1.78 13.81
N GLU A 61 -4.37 1.31 14.77
CA GLU A 61 -4.20 -0.01 15.38
C GLU A 61 -4.80 -1.10 14.50
N TYR A 62 -5.88 -0.80 13.78
CA TYR A 62 -6.56 -1.75 12.88
C TYR A 62 -6.09 -1.66 11.42
N ILE A 63 -5.68 -0.48 10.94
CA ILE A 63 -5.22 -0.29 9.56
C ILE A 63 -3.72 -0.57 9.46
N SER A 64 -3.41 -1.68 8.81
CA SER A 64 -2.04 -2.05 8.50
C SER A 64 -1.33 -1.01 7.62
N LYS A 65 -0.17 -0.52 8.08
CA LYS A 65 0.75 0.28 7.26
C LYS A 65 1.47 -0.56 6.20
N LYS A 66 1.52 -1.88 6.37
CA LYS A 66 2.32 -2.82 5.58
C LYS A 66 1.46 -3.96 5.04
N TRP A 67 0.23 -3.64 4.62
CA TRP A 67 -0.75 -4.63 4.18
C TRP A 67 -0.20 -5.62 3.14
N LYS A 68 0.63 -5.15 2.19
CA LYS A 68 1.28 -6.03 1.18
C LYS A 68 2.23 -7.05 1.81
N GLN A 69 2.95 -6.67 2.86
CA GLN A 69 3.87 -7.56 3.56
C GLN A 69 3.12 -8.53 4.47
N GLU A 70 2.13 -8.03 5.22
CA GLU A 70 1.30 -8.83 6.14
C GLU A 70 0.46 -9.86 5.39
N CYS A 71 -0.13 -9.50 4.24
CA CYS A 71 -0.85 -10.44 3.38
C CYS A 71 0.08 -11.35 2.54
N GLY A 72 1.41 -11.24 2.67
CA GLY A 72 2.37 -12.06 1.93
C GLY A 72 2.50 -11.74 0.43
N ILE A 73 1.77 -10.74 -0.08
CA ILE A 73 1.79 -10.29 -1.48
C ILE A 73 3.17 -9.72 -1.85
N ALA A 74 3.89 -9.17 -0.88
CA ALA A 74 5.22 -8.58 -1.09
C ALA A 74 6.32 -9.62 -1.38
N LYS A 75 6.09 -10.92 -1.09
CA LYS A 75 7.14 -11.94 -1.25
C LYS A 75 7.59 -12.11 -2.70
N CYS A 76 6.74 -11.86 -3.69
CA CYS A 76 7.16 -11.90 -5.09
C CYS A 76 7.96 -10.65 -5.50
N TYR A 77 7.44 -9.45 -5.23
CA TYR A 77 8.03 -8.21 -5.75
C TYR A 77 9.36 -7.76 -5.10
N GLN A 78 9.63 -8.15 -3.84
CA GLN A 78 10.88 -7.76 -3.18
C GLN A 78 12.07 -8.63 -3.60
N LEU A 79 11.85 -9.94 -3.77
CA LEU A 79 12.84 -10.85 -4.36
C LEU A 79 13.15 -10.45 -5.80
N ASP A 80 12.12 -10.07 -6.56
CA ASP A 80 12.28 -9.61 -7.94
C ASP A 80 13.18 -8.39 -8.06
N ARG A 81 13.08 -7.40 -7.16
CA ARG A 81 13.88 -6.19 -7.29
C ARG A 81 15.37 -6.43 -7.06
N VAL A 82 15.72 -7.13 -5.98
CA VAL A 82 17.12 -7.46 -5.66
C VAL A 82 17.68 -8.41 -6.71
N MET A 83 16.92 -9.45 -7.08
CA MET A 83 17.29 -10.39 -8.13
C MET A 83 17.47 -9.68 -9.47
N TYR A 84 16.56 -8.76 -9.86
CA TYR A 84 16.64 -7.96 -11.07
C TYR A 84 17.92 -7.13 -11.12
N PHE A 85 18.25 -6.39 -10.04
CA PHE A 85 19.49 -5.62 -10.00
C PHE A 85 20.73 -6.51 -10.02
N THR A 86 20.67 -7.70 -9.41
CA THR A 86 21.78 -8.66 -9.40
C THR A 86 21.99 -9.25 -10.78
N LEU A 87 20.93 -9.71 -11.45
CA LEU A 87 20.95 -10.20 -12.83
C LEU A 87 21.45 -9.13 -13.79
N LYS A 88 20.97 -7.88 -13.65
CA LYS A 88 21.44 -6.75 -14.47
C LYS A 88 22.95 -6.52 -14.30
N LYS A 89 23.47 -6.59 -13.08
CA LYS A 89 24.92 -6.47 -12.83
C LYS A 89 25.71 -7.63 -13.45
N ILE A 90 25.22 -8.86 -13.33
CA ILE A 90 25.86 -10.05 -13.92
C ILE A 90 25.94 -9.91 -15.45
N ILE A 91 24.86 -9.48 -16.11
CA ILE A 91 24.83 -9.26 -17.56
C ILE A 91 25.81 -8.16 -17.98
N ILE A 92 25.87 -7.04 -17.26
CA ILE A 92 26.82 -5.97 -17.57
C ILE A 92 28.27 -6.48 -17.42
N LEU A 93 28.55 -7.22 -16.34
CA LEU A 93 29.88 -7.78 -16.11
C LEU A 93 30.27 -8.81 -17.18
N SER A 94 29.34 -9.65 -17.64
CA SER A 94 29.61 -10.63 -18.69
C SER A 94 29.87 -9.99 -20.06
N VAL A 95 29.18 -8.89 -20.37
CA VAL A 95 29.44 -8.10 -21.58
C VAL A 95 30.82 -7.43 -21.50
N LEU A 96 31.17 -6.81 -20.37
CA LEU A 96 32.48 -6.19 -20.17
C LEU A 96 33.62 -7.21 -20.26
N PHE A 97 33.44 -8.40 -19.68
CA PHE A 97 34.43 -9.49 -19.74
C PHE A 97 34.63 -10.00 -21.17
N SER A 98 33.55 -10.11 -21.94
CA SER A 98 33.61 -10.49 -23.36
C SER A 98 34.37 -9.46 -24.20
N VAL A 99 34.07 -8.16 -24.03
CA VAL A 99 34.77 -7.06 -24.72
C VAL A 99 36.26 -7.05 -24.35
N PHE A 100 36.58 -7.23 -23.06
CA PHE A 100 37.96 -7.29 -22.60
C PHE A 100 38.71 -8.49 -23.20
N SER A 101 38.07 -9.66 -23.26
CA SER A 101 38.66 -10.87 -23.84
C SER A 101 38.98 -10.70 -25.32
N VAL A 102 38.07 -10.12 -26.11
CA VAL A 102 38.31 -9.82 -27.54
C VAL A 102 39.48 -8.83 -27.71
N ASN A 103 39.51 -7.75 -26.92
CA ASN A 103 40.61 -6.79 -26.98
C ASN A 103 41.96 -7.41 -26.64
N MET A 104 42.01 -8.34 -25.67
CA MET A 104 43.24 -9.06 -25.33
C MET A 104 43.68 -10.02 -26.43
N GLU A 105 42.75 -10.71 -27.10
CA GLU A 105 43.07 -11.54 -28.27
C GLU A 105 43.65 -10.72 -29.42
N ASP A 106 43.08 -9.55 -29.72
CA ASP A 106 43.57 -8.67 -30.77
C ASP A 106 44.94 -8.05 -30.43
N LEU A 107 45.15 -7.68 -29.16
CA LEU A 107 46.46 -7.24 -28.66
C LEU A 107 47.51 -8.35 -28.82
N LEU A 108 47.17 -9.60 -28.46
CA LEU A 108 48.08 -10.75 -28.64
C LEU A 108 48.39 -11.03 -30.12
N LYS A 109 47.41 -10.92 -31.01
CA LYS A 109 47.62 -11.05 -32.46
C LYS A 109 48.52 -9.94 -33.00
N TRP A 110 48.37 -8.70 -32.51
CA TRP A 110 49.22 -7.57 -32.90
C TRP A 110 50.67 -7.76 -32.42
N LEU A 111 50.86 -8.18 -31.16
CA LEU A 111 52.19 -8.46 -30.62
C LEU A 111 52.91 -9.61 -31.34
N LYS A 112 52.19 -10.63 -31.82
CA LYS A 112 52.79 -11.73 -32.62
C LYS A 112 53.18 -11.34 -34.05
N LYS A 113 52.61 -10.26 -34.60
CA LYS A 113 52.95 -9.77 -35.95
C LYS A 113 54.17 -8.85 -35.96
N LYS A 114 54.58 -8.35 -34.79
CA LYS A 114 55.70 -7.43 -34.61
C LYS A 114 56.94 -8.20 -34.19
#